data_AF-A0A2W4XFU0-F1
#
_entry.id   AF-A0A2W4XFU0-F1
#
_cell.length_a   1.000
_cell.length_b   1.000
_cell.length_c   1.000
_cell.angle_alpha   90.00
_cell.angle_beta   90.00
_cell.angle_gamma   90.00
#
_symmetry.space_group_name_H-M   'P 1'
#
loop_
_entity.id
_entity.type
_entity.pdbx_description
1 polymer ?
#
loop_
_entity_poly.entity_id
_entity_poly.type
_entity_poly.pdbx_seq_one_letter_code
_entity_poly.pdbx_strand_id
1 'polypeptide(L)'
;MISSNGDPAIAACETFLARQSQQQRLGRRWQEIESRAFVELNWPKLNRTQRAHHREQLEMDALYDEMDSLHEQNQALLESLPSIVATTHLGICGKLAVAAIEACPEDHPELHHLIASILRDYRALHGA
;
A
#
# COMPACT_ATOMS: atom_id res chain seq x y z
N MET A 1 21.98 -15.05 26.11
CA MET A 1 21.31 -15.95 25.17
C MET A 1 20.16 -15.15 24.57
N ILE A 2 20.40 -14.41 23.49
CA ILE A 2 19.37 -13.57 22.85
C ILE A 2 18.56 -14.51 21.97
N SER A 3 17.32 -14.76 22.39
CA SER A 3 16.38 -15.61 21.65
C SER A 3 16.26 -15.10 20.21
N SER A 4 16.38 -16.01 19.26
CA SER A 4 16.23 -15.82 17.80
C SER A 4 14.78 -15.53 17.39
N ASN A 5 14.08 -14.66 18.12
CA ASN A 5 12.80 -14.15 17.68
C ASN A 5 13.07 -13.18 16.54
N GLY A 6 12.49 -13.42 15.37
CA GLY A 6 12.71 -12.62 14.16
C GLY A 6 12.56 -11.12 14.42
N ASP A 7 13.30 -10.30 13.67
CA ASP A 7 13.29 -8.85 13.81
C ASP A 7 11.85 -8.31 13.74
N PRO A 8 11.31 -7.70 14.81
CA PRO A 8 9.93 -7.24 14.84
C PRO A 8 9.64 -6.17 13.78
N ALA A 9 10.66 -5.42 13.34
CA ALA A 9 10.50 -4.46 12.25
C ALA A 9 10.23 -5.15 10.92
N ILE A 10 10.79 -6.35 10.67
CA ILE A 10 10.54 -7.12 9.45
C ILE A 10 9.06 -7.49 9.38
N ALA A 11 8.53 -8.14 10.42
CA ALA A 11 7.14 -8.59 10.44
C ALA A 11 6.15 -7.42 10.27
N ALA A 12 6.42 -6.28 10.91
CA ALA A 12 5.63 -5.07 10.75
C ALA A 12 5.68 -4.55 9.31
N CYS A 13 6.87 -4.43 8.71
CA CYS A 13 7.02 -3.94 7.34
C CYS A 13 6.41 -4.89 6.32
N GLU A 14 6.56 -6.21 6.48
CA GLU A 14 5.93 -7.21 5.61
C GLU A 14 4.40 -7.11 5.65
N THR A 15 3.83 -6.94 6.84
CA THR A 15 2.39 -6.73 7.03
C THR A 15 1.92 -5.48 6.28
N PHE A 16 2.65 -4.38 6.43
CA PHE A 16 2.37 -3.13 5.73
C PHE A 16 2.39 -3.32 4.20
N LEU A 17 3.48 -3.90 3.68
CA LEU A 17 3.71 -4.08 2.25
C LEU A 17 2.68 -5.04 1.62
N ALA A 18 2.27 -6.09 2.33
CA ALA A 18 1.24 -7.01 1.88
C ALA A 18 -0.11 -6.29 1.72
N ARG A 19 -0.51 -5.49 2.71
CA ARG A 19 -1.74 -4.69 2.66
C ARG A 19 -1.69 -3.64 1.55
N GLN A 20 -0.56 -2.95 1.39
CA GLN A 20 -0.37 -1.99 0.32
C GLN A 20 -0.51 -2.66 -1.07
N SER A 21 0.09 -3.83 -1.25
CA SER A 21 -0.05 -4.61 -2.48
C SER A 21 -1.50 -5.02 -2.74
N GLN A 22 -2.24 -5.40 -1.70
CA GLN A 22 -3.66 -5.71 -1.79
C GLN A 22 -4.47 -4.47 -2.20
N GLN A 23 -4.25 -3.30 -1.56
CA GLN A 23 -4.92 -2.05 -1.95
C GLN A 23 -4.68 -1.69 -3.41
N GLN A 24 -3.45 -1.83 -3.91
CA GLN A 24 -3.14 -1.60 -5.31
C GLN A 24 -3.86 -2.58 -6.25
N ARG A 25 -4.00 -3.86 -5.84
CA ARG A 25 -4.76 -4.85 -6.60
C ARG A 25 -6.26 -4.51 -6.65
N LEU A 26 -6.83 -4.09 -5.53
CA LEU A 26 -8.22 -3.64 -5.46
C LEU A 26 -8.44 -2.39 -6.29
N GLY A 27 -7.52 -1.42 -6.25
CA GLY A 27 -7.56 -0.22 -7.09
C GLY A 27 -7.50 -0.54 -8.59
N ARG A 28 -6.66 -1.50 -9.01
CA ARG A 28 -6.68 -1.97 -10.41
C ARG A 28 -8.00 -2.63 -10.78
N ARG A 29 -8.56 -3.44 -9.88
CA ARG A 29 -9.88 -4.06 -10.10
C ARG A 29 -10.99 -3.01 -10.24
N TRP A 30 -10.96 -1.98 -9.40
CA TRP A 30 -11.86 -0.84 -9.52
C TRP A 30 -11.76 -0.19 -10.90
N GLN A 31 -10.55 0.12 -11.35
CA GLN A 31 -10.30 0.74 -12.66
C GLN A 31 -10.82 -0.12 -13.83
N GLU A 32 -10.68 -1.44 -13.75
CA GLU A 32 -11.24 -2.38 -14.74
C GLU A 32 -12.77 -2.31 -14.80
N ILE A 33 -13.44 -2.28 -13.63
CA ILE A 33 -14.90 -2.18 -13.56
C ILE A 33 -15.35 -0.84 -14.13
N GLU A 34 -14.71 0.25 -13.71
CA GLU A 34 -15.02 1.60 -14.18
C GLU A 34 -14.86 1.71 -15.70
N SER A 35 -13.75 1.20 -16.25
CA SER A 35 -13.48 1.21 -17.69
C SER A 35 -14.53 0.41 -18.47
N ARG A 36 -14.87 -0.79 -18.00
CA ARG A 36 -15.91 -1.63 -18.63
C ARG A 36 -17.26 -0.94 -18.58
N ALA A 37 -17.63 -0.42 -17.41
CA ALA A 37 -18.93 0.18 -17.20
C ALA A 37 -19.10 1.50 -17.99
N PHE A 38 -18.01 2.25 -18.18
CA PHE A 38 -17.97 3.41 -19.07
C PHE A 38 -18.34 3.04 -20.51
N VAL A 39 -17.78 1.94 -21.03
CA VAL A 39 -17.97 1.49 -22.42
C VAL A 39 -19.30 0.76 -22.62
N GLU A 40 -19.62 -0.19 -21.75
CA GLU A 40 -20.69 -1.17 -21.97
C GLU A 40 -22.02 -0.77 -21.32
N LEU A 41 -21.99 -0.04 -20.20
CA LEU A 41 -23.17 0.25 -19.39
C LEU A 41 -23.68 1.69 -19.55
N ASN A 42 -23.12 2.46 -20.49
CA ASN A 42 -23.45 3.86 -20.71
C ASN A 42 -23.41 4.70 -19.41
N TRP A 43 -22.53 4.36 -18.47
CA TRP A 43 -22.40 5.05 -17.19
C TRP A 43 -22.32 6.58 -17.29
N PRO A 44 -21.67 7.19 -18.30
CA PRO A 44 -21.66 8.64 -18.46
C PRO A 44 -23.05 9.29 -18.57
N LYS A 45 -24.06 8.54 -19.02
CA LYS A 45 -25.45 9.00 -19.16
C LYS A 45 -26.31 8.69 -17.93
N LEU A 46 -25.79 7.90 -16.99
CA LEU A 46 -26.49 7.50 -15.78
C LEU A 46 -26.13 8.44 -14.62
N ASN A 47 -27.15 8.87 -13.87
CA ASN A 47 -26.96 9.55 -12.59
C ASN A 47 -26.59 8.55 -11.48
N ARG A 48 -26.19 9.06 -10.31
CA ARG A 48 -25.73 8.23 -9.18
C ARG A 48 -26.77 7.20 -8.73
N THR A 49 -28.05 7.58 -8.65
CA THR A 49 -29.13 6.67 -8.24
C THR A 49 -29.32 5.54 -9.26
N GLN A 50 -29.24 5.85 -10.55
CA GLN A 50 -29.32 4.84 -11.61
C GLN A 50 -28.13 3.87 -11.53
N ARG A 51 -26.91 4.37 -11.30
CA ARG A 51 -25.71 3.52 -11.13
C ARG A 51 -25.81 2.59 -9.93
N ALA A 52 -26.40 3.04 -8.82
CA ALA A 52 -26.57 2.23 -7.60
C ALA A 52 -27.39 0.93 -7.81
N HIS A 53 -28.15 0.84 -8.89
CA HIS A 53 -28.86 -0.39 -9.25
C HIS A 53 -28.02 -1.39 -10.06
N HIS A 54 -26.81 -1.02 -10.48
CA HIS A 54 -25.89 -1.90 -11.19
C HIS A 54 -25.02 -2.70 -10.23
N ARG A 55 -24.79 -3.98 -10.57
CA ARG A 55 -23.90 -4.85 -9.81
C ARG A 55 -22.48 -4.30 -9.74
N GLU A 56 -22.02 -3.63 -10.79
CA GLU A 56 -20.72 -2.97 -10.87
C GLU A 56 -20.55 -1.89 -9.80
N GLN A 57 -21.60 -1.10 -9.53
CA GLN A 57 -21.54 -0.09 -8.46
C GLN A 57 -21.44 -0.75 -7.10
N LEU A 58 -22.20 -1.82 -6.84
CA LEU A 58 -22.13 -2.57 -5.58
C LEU A 58 -20.76 -3.23 -5.38
N GLU A 59 -20.17 -3.79 -6.44
CA GLU A 59 -18.81 -4.34 -6.40
C GLU A 59 -17.78 -3.25 -6.10
N MET A 60 -17.90 -2.09 -6.75
CA MET A 60 -17.03 -0.94 -6.48
C MET A 60 -17.20 -0.48 -5.03
N ASP A 61 -18.40 -0.24 -4.53
CA ASP A 61 -18.63 0.16 -3.14
C ASP A 61 -17.96 -0.81 -2.15
N ALA A 62 -18.07 -2.13 -2.36
CA ALA A 62 -17.38 -3.12 -1.53
C ALA A 62 -15.84 -3.06 -1.64
N LEU A 63 -15.29 -2.80 -2.83
CA LEU A 63 -13.86 -2.58 -3.01
C LEU A 63 -13.39 -1.30 -2.30
N TYR A 64 -14.20 -0.24 -2.29
CA TYR A 64 -13.90 1.00 -1.58
C TYR A 64 -13.75 0.73 -0.09
N ASP A 65 -14.74 0.07 0.52
CA ASP A 65 -14.76 -0.22 1.94
C ASP A 65 -13.55 -1.09 2.35
N GLU A 66 -13.19 -2.07 1.52
CA GLU A 66 -12.00 -2.90 1.76
C GLU A 66 -10.70 -2.09 1.63
N MET A 67 -10.58 -1.24 0.61
CA MET A 67 -9.43 -0.37 0.42
C MET A 67 -9.26 0.63 1.57
N ASP A 68 -10.36 1.23 2.05
CA ASP A 68 -10.37 2.18 3.15
C ASP A 68 -9.97 1.50 4.46
N SER A 69 -10.54 0.33 4.76
CA SER A 69 -10.14 -0.45 5.94
C SER A 69 -8.66 -0.84 5.93
N LEU A 70 -8.12 -1.23 4.78
CA LEU A 70 -6.69 -1.52 4.64
C LEU A 70 -5.83 -0.26 4.82
N HIS A 71 -6.32 0.90 4.38
CA HIS A 71 -5.63 2.18 4.53
C HIS A 71 -5.54 2.56 6.00
N GLU A 72 -6.65 2.52 6.73
CA GLU A 72 -6.69 2.81 8.17
C GLU A 72 -5.75 1.88 8.96
N GLN A 73 -5.74 0.58 8.64
CA GLN A 73 -4.84 -0.38 9.27
C GLN A 73 -3.36 -0.09 8.98
N ASN A 74 -3.03 0.34 7.76
CA ASN A 74 -1.67 0.74 7.39
C ASN A 74 -1.28 2.07 8.03
N GLN A 75 -2.20 3.03 8.16
CA GLN A 75 -1.97 4.30 8.84
C GLN A 75 -1.64 4.09 10.32
N ALA A 76 -2.43 3.27 11.03
CA ALA A 76 -2.15 2.92 12.43
C ALA A 76 -0.80 2.21 12.59
N LEU A 77 -0.46 1.33 11.64
CA LEU A 77 0.83 0.65 11.64
C LEU A 77 1.99 1.62 11.39
N LEU A 78 1.83 2.54 10.43
CA LEU A 78 2.81 3.56 10.10
C LEU A 78 3.11 4.49 11.28
N GLU A 79 2.08 4.89 12.03
CA GLU A 79 2.23 5.68 13.26
C GLU A 79 3.05 4.96 14.33
N SER A 80 2.87 3.63 14.45
CA SER A 80 3.61 2.81 15.42
C SER A 80 5.03 2.44 14.95
N LEU A 81 5.26 2.37 13.64
CA LEU A 81 6.47 1.80 13.04
C LEU A 81 7.78 2.47 13.50
N PRO A 82 7.87 3.80 13.71
CA PRO A 82 9.06 4.45 14.27
C PRO A 82 9.49 3.87 15.63
N SER A 83 8.52 3.44 16.46
CA SER A 83 8.80 2.89 17.80
C SER A 83 9.31 1.44 17.79
N ILE A 84 9.12 0.71 16.68
CA ILE A 84 9.55 -0.68 16.54
C ILE A 84 11.04 -0.71 16.19
N VAL A 85 11.92 -1.05 17.13
CA VAL A 85 13.37 -1.06 16.86
C VAL A 85 13.72 -2.18 15.87
N ALA A 86 14.33 -1.82 14.75
CA ALA A 86 14.93 -2.78 13.83
C ALA A 86 16.21 -3.33 14.44
N THR A 87 16.33 -4.66 14.50
CA THR A 87 17.47 -5.35 15.11
C THR A 87 18.41 -5.96 14.07
N THR A 88 18.02 -5.91 12.79
CA THR A 88 18.77 -6.42 11.64
C THR A 88 18.80 -5.40 10.50
N HIS A 89 19.75 -5.57 9.58
CA HIS A 89 19.81 -4.78 8.35
C HIS A 89 18.54 -4.95 7.51
N LEU A 90 17.94 -6.14 7.49
CA LEU A 90 16.66 -6.40 6.80
C LEU A 90 15.50 -5.60 7.41
N GLY A 91 15.45 -5.45 8.74
CA GLY A 91 14.45 -4.60 9.40
C GLY A 91 14.58 -3.12 9.03
N ILE A 92 15.82 -2.62 8.90
CA ILE A 92 16.08 -1.25 8.41
C ILE A 92 15.66 -1.11 6.95
N CYS A 93 16.01 -2.08 6.09
CA CYS A 93 15.57 -2.12 4.70
C CYS A 93 14.04 -2.09 4.57
N GLY A 94 13.34 -2.84 5.42
CA GLY A 94 11.88 -2.84 5.46
C GLY A 94 11.30 -1.46 5.76
N LYS A 95 11.82 -0.78 6.79
CA LYS A 95 11.37 0.58 7.15
C LYS A 95 11.63 1.59 6.04
N LEU A 96 12.79 1.51 5.39
CA LEU A 96 13.12 2.39 4.26
C LEU A 96 12.20 2.12 3.05
N ALA A 97 11.83 0.86 2.81
CA ALA A 97 10.87 0.52 1.76
C ALA A 97 9.48 1.09 2.04
N VAL A 98 8.99 0.99 3.28
CA VAL A 98 7.74 1.64 3.72
C VAL A 98 7.82 3.15 3.54
N ALA A 99 8.89 3.78 4.01
CA ALA A 99 9.07 5.23 3.90
C ALA A 99 9.13 5.70 2.43
N ALA A 100 9.72 4.92 1.53
CA ALA A 100 9.74 5.25 0.10
C ALA A 100 8.35 5.16 -0.53
N ILE A 101 7.49 4.22 -0.11
CA ILE A 101 6.11 4.11 -0.59
C ILE A 101 5.28 5.30 -0.11
N GLU A 102 5.41 5.66 1.17
CA GLU A 102 4.66 6.77 1.78
C GLU A 102 5.13 8.14 1.26
N ALA A 103 6.40 8.26 0.90
CA ALA A 103 6.87 9.31 0.01
C ALA A 103 6.39 9.03 -1.43
N CYS A 104 5.07 9.10 -1.63
CA CYS A 104 4.38 8.89 -2.90
C CYS A 104 5.14 9.60 -4.04
N PRO A 105 5.60 8.89 -5.10
CA PRO A 105 6.41 9.51 -6.14
C PRO A 105 5.63 10.55 -6.96
N GLU A 106 4.31 10.47 -7.01
CA GLU A 106 3.45 11.45 -7.65
C GLU A 106 3.38 12.78 -6.87
N ASP A 107 3.48 12.73 -5.54
CA ASP A 107 3.37 13.91 -4.66
C ASP A 107 4.73 14.46 -4.22
N HIS A 108 5.71 13.57 -4.02
CA HIS A 108 7.03 13.85 -3.44
C HIS A 108 8.17 13.08 -4.17
N PRO A 109 8.36 13.28 -5.48
CA PRO A 109 9.30 12.50 -6.27
C PRO A 109 10.76 12.58 -5.77
N GLU A 110 11.24 13.76 -5.35
CA GLU A 110 12.62 13.89 -4.85
C GLU A 110 12.85 13.11 -3.56
N LEU A 111 11.86 13.14 -2.65
CA LEU A 111 11.93 12.39 -1.38
C LEU A 111 11.88 10.88 -1.63
N HIS A 112 10.97 10.44 -2.50
CA HIS A 112 10.89 9.05 -2.94
C HIS A 112 12.25 8.54 -3.44
N HIS A 113 12.83 9.25 -4.41
CA HIS A 113 14.09 8.86 -5.05
C HIS A 113 15.25 8.85 -4.06
N LEU A 114 15.31 9.82 -3.13
CA LEU A 114 16.35 9.87 -2.11
C LEU A 114 16.25 8.67 -1.14
N ILE A 115 15.05 8.33 -0.66
CA ILE A 115 14.87 7.17 0.24
C ILE A 115 15.17 5.88 -0.51
N ALA A 116 14.71 5.75 -1.75
CA ALA A 116 14.98 4.59 -2.61
C ALA A 116 16.49 4.42 -2.88
N SER A 117 17.23 5.52 -3.10
CA SER A 117 18.69 5.45 -3.27
C SER A 117 19.39 5.03 -1.97
N ILE A 118 18.97 5.56 -0.82
CA ILE A 118 19.52 5.15 0.50
C ILE A 118 19.28 3.65 0.72
N LEU A 119 18.07 3.14 0.43
CA LEU A 119 17.76 1.71 0.53
C LEU A 119 18.66 0.86 -0.35
N ARG A 120 18.84 1.26 -1.63
CA ARG A 120 19.71 0.55 -2.57
C ARG A 120 21.16 0.50 -2.07
N ASP A 121 21.68 1.64 -1.64
CA ASP A 121 23.07 1.77 -1.20
C ASP A 121 23.29 1.00 0.13
N TYR A 122 22.32 1.04 1.04
CA TYR A 122 22.35 0.28 2.29
C TYR A 122 22.36 -1.24 2.06
N ARG A 123 21.54 -1.74 1.13
CA ARG A 123 21.58 -3.16 0.72
C ARG A 123 22.93 -3.57 0.14
N ALA A 124 23.54 -2.70 -0.68
CA ALA A 124 24.86 -2.96 -1.25
C ALA A 124 25.96 -3.07 -0.18
N LEU A 125 25.84 -2.32 0.92
CA LEU A 125 26.81 -2.35 2.03
C LEU A 125 26.63 -3.54 2.98
N HIS A 126 25.40 -4.02 3.17
CA HIS A 126 25.06 -4.98 4.22
C HIS A 126 24.65 -6.38 3.72
N GLY A 127 24.58 -6.58 2.40
CA GLY A 127 24.09 -7.83 1.81
C GLY A 127 22.58 -7.79 1.58
N ALA A 128 22.13 -8.60 0.60
CA ALA A 128 20.73 -8.80 0.28
C ALA A 128 20.15 -9.99 1.04
#